data_AF-A0A132GSJ1-F1
#
_entry.id   AF-A0A132GSJ1-F1
#
_cell.length_a   1.000
_cell.length_b   1.000
_cell.length_c   1.000
_cell.angle_alpha   90.00
_cell.angle_beta   90.00
_cell.angle_gamma   90.00
#
_symmetry.space_group_name_H-M   'P 1'
#
loop_
_entity.id
_entity.type
_entity.pdbx_description
1 polymer ?
#
loop_
_entity_poly.entity_id
_entity_poly.type
_entity_poly.pdbx_seq_one_letter_code
_entity_poly.pdbx_strand_id
1 'polypeptide(L)'
;MMPTGRIIRIWISSDSNGKEKDPETGFLYYGARYHWPEVWTGWLSPDPMMDVYPGISPYNYCNWNPVIFVDPDGREIWLVDKDGYRQPYYIGMKTEGFNTYMSETINALNKLSTTETMGDKIKEITYSPTVSVDIIENFGETAAIVKYYEGITDQIPPKQELLFDPNLGIQNIETKEVMSPAAVLGHEVGHIINALTAPADFFRRKNTKRDDVWDNDEEYYNIHTWEYGVISEWNEMRRDGHNSLDKIGNEKYRIVTTTGSTSKSVTE
;
A
#
# COMPACT_ATOMS: atom_id res chain seq x y z
N MET A 1 16.31 30.55 -6.27
CA MET A 1 14.85 30.39 -6.47
C MET A 1 14.67 29.09 -7.26
N MET A 2 13.93 28.13 -6.69
CA MET A 2 14.05 26.68 -6.96
C MET A 2 13.77 26.26 -8.42
N PRO A 3 14.47 25.24 -8.95
CA PRO A 3 14.23 24.72 -10.30
C PRO A 3 13.19 23.59 -10.29
N THR A 4 12.10 23.76 -11.03
CA THR A 4 11.02 22.79 -11.23
C THR A 4 11.36 21.81 -12.35
N GLY A 5 11.92 20.65 -12.00
CA GLY A 5 12.05 19.50 -12.90
C GLY A 5 10.92 18.50 -12.66
N ARG A 6 9.73 18.71 -13.23
CA ARG A 6 8.68 17.67 -13.29
C ARG A 6 8.93 16.80 -14.53
N ILE A 7 9.48 15.61 -14.33
CA ILE A 7 9.53 14.57 -15.36
C ILE A 7 8.18 13.84 -15.33
N ILE A 8 7.31 14.12 -16.32
CA ILE A 8 6.06 13.37 -16.52
C ILE A 8 6.32 12.33 -17.61
N ARG A 9 6.32 11.04 -17.26
CA ARG A 9 6.40 9.91 -18.20
C ARG A 9 5.00 9.35 -18.45
N ILE A 10 4.71 9.01 -19.71
CA ILE A 10 3.39 8.55 -20.21
C ILE A 10 3.54 7.09 -20.66
N TRP A 11 2.74 6.13 -20.15
CA TRP A 11 2.75 4.68 -20.50
C TRP A 11 1.38 3.96 -20.26
N ILE A 12 1.23 2.72 -20.78
CA ILE A 12 -0.03 2.17 -21.38
C ILE A 12 0.02 0.64 -21.72
N SER A 13 -1.14 -0.10 -21.73
CA SER A 13 -1.47 -1.27 -22.61
C SER A 13 -2.74 -1.20 -23.55
N SER A 14 -3.21 -2.33 -24.13
CA SER A 14 -4.35 -2.42 -25.09
C SER A 14 -5.39 -3.51 -24.71
N ASP A 15 -6.51 -3.49 -25.41
CA ASP A 15 -7.63 -4.46 -25.49
C ASP A 15 -8.67 -4.45 -24.36
N SER A 16 -9.84 -3.88 -24.69
CA SER A 16 -11.09 -3.87 -23.91
C SER A 16 -10.87 -3.90 -22.39
N ASN A 17 -10.68 -2.71 -21.79
CA ASN A 17 -10.33 -2.38 -20.40
C ASN A 17 -11.15 -3.03 -19.25
N GLY A 18 -11.70 -4.25 -19.42
CA GLY A 18 -12.50 -4.97 -18.43
C GLY A 18 -13.83 -4.28 -18.09
N LYS A 19 -14.29 -3.32 -18.90
CA LYS A 19 -15.48 -2.50 -18.61
C LYS A 19 -16.75 -3.07 -19.25
N GLU A 20 -17.86 -2.88 -18.56
CA GLU A 20 -19.19 -3.34 -18.97
C GLU A 20 -19.61 -2.66 -20.27
N LYS A 21 -19.99 -3.48 -21.25
CA LYS A 21 -20.49 -3.03 -22.54
C LYS A 21 -22.01 -2.97 -22.47
N ASP A 22 -22.57 -1.80 -22.75
CA ASP A 22 -24.02 -1.65 -22.86
C ASP A 22 -24.53 -2.46 -24.06
N PRO A 23 -25.43 -3.44 -23.84
CA PRO A 23 -25.92 -4.32 -24.89
C PRO A 23 -26.86 -3.63 -25.90
N GLU A 24 -27.46 -2.48 -25.58
CA GLU A 24 -28.35 -1.76 -26.52
C GLU A 24 -27.58 -0.80 -27.44
N THR A 25 -26.51 -0.19 -26.95
CA THR A 25 -25.77 0.87 -27.67
C THR A 25 -24.38 0.47 -28.13
N GLY A 26 -23.81 -0.59 -27.56
CA GLY A 26 -22.46 -1.05 -27.87
C GLY A 26 -21.34 -0.18 -27.29
N PHE A 27 -21.68 0.84 -26.50
CA PHE A 27 -20.73 1.74 -25.83
C PHE A 27 -20.16 1.13 -24.55
N LEU A 28 -18.96 1.59 -24.18
CA LEU A 28 -18.29 1.18 -22.94
C LEU A 28 -18.53 2.24 -21.86
N TYR A 29 -18.99 1.80 -20.68
CA TYR A 29 -19.23 2.69 -19.55
C TYR A 29 -18.00 2.80 -18.65
N TYR A 30 -17.51 4.03 -18.43
CA TYR A 30 -16.33 4.34 -17.62
C TYR A 30 -16.68 5.14 -16.35
N GLY A 31 -17.90 5.01 -15.82
CA GLY A 31 -18.35 5.65 -14.58
C GLY A 31 -18.70 7.13 -14.73
N ALA A 32 -17.80 7.94 -15.29
CA ALA A 32 -18.01 9.38 -15.51
C ALA A 32 -18.43 9.72 -16.96
N ARG A 33 -18.11 8.85 -17.92
CA ARG A 33 -18.36 9.06 -19.36
C ARG A 33 -18.65 7.75 -20.09
N TYR A 34 -19.30 7.87 -21.25
CA TYR A 34 -19.48 6.80 -22.22
C TYR A 34 -18.43 6.94 -23.34
N HIS A 35 -17.78 5.82 -23.67
CA HIS A 35 -16.79 5.73 -24.75
C HIS A 35 -17.34 4.94 -25.92
N TRP A 36 -17.09 5.41 -27.15
CA TRP A 36 -17.50 4.72 -28.36
C TRP A 36 -16.33 3.88 -28.91
N PRO A 37 -16.33 2.54 -28.72
CA PRO A 37 -15.20 1.70 -29.12
C PRO A 37 -14.99 1.59 -30.64
N GLU A 38 -16.02 1.78 -31.47
CA GLU A 38 -15.88 1.69 -32.94
C GLU A 38 -15.24 2.95 -33.54
N VAL A 39 -15.45 4.10 -32.90
CA VAL A 39 -14.80 5.36 -33.25
C VAL A 39 -13.62 5.51 -32.29
N TRP A 40 -12.51 4.84 -32.62
CA TRP A 40 -11.25 4.66 -31.87
C TRP A 40 -10.60 5.93 -31.24
N THR A 41 -11.25 7.09 -31.25
CA THR A 41 -10.63 8.41 -31.03
C THR A 41 -11.47 9.39 -30.19
N GLY A 42 -12.67 9.05 -29.68
CA GLY A 42 -13.57 10.06 -29.08
C GLY A 42 -14.36 9.67 -27.83
N TRP A 43 -14.30 10.51 -26.79
CA TRP A 43 -15.31 10.55 -25.71
C TRP A 43 -16.61 11.20 -26.20
N LEU A 44 -17.76 10.77 -25.69
CA LEU A 44 -19.06 11.39 -26.02
C LEU A 44 -19.32 12.73 -25.29
N SER A 45 -18.49 13.06 -24.29
CA SER A 45 -18.56 14.31 -23.53
C SER A 45 -17.16 14.91 -23.29
N PRO A 46 -17.06 16.26 -23.23
CA PRO A 46 -15.79 16.95 -23.04
C PRO A 46 -15.18 16.70 -21.65
N ASP A 47 -13.86 16.68 -21.58
CA ASP A 47 -13.11 16.44 -20.34
C ASP A 47 -13.29 17.56 -19.28
N PRO A 48 -13.64 17.23 -18.01
CA PRO A 48 -13.78 18.21 -16.93
C PRO A 48 -12.50 18.98 -16.58
N MET A 49 -11.31 18.47 -16.96
CA MET A 49 -10.01 19.12 -16.73
C MET A 49 -9.44 19.78 -18.00
N MET A 50 -10.28 20.05 -19.00
CA MET A 50 -9.86 20.64 -20.28
C MET A 50 -9.03 21.93 -20.15
N ASP A 51 -9.23 22.72 -19.08
CA ASP A 51 -8.53 23.98 -18.84
C ASP A 51 -7.05 23.82 -18.47
N VAL A 52 -6.62 22.60 -18.12
CA VAL A 52 -5.23 22.31 -17.70
C VAL A 52 -4.33 22.01 -18.91
N TYR A 53 -4.89 21.69 -20.08
CA TYR A 53 -4.14 21.27 -21.28
C TYR A 53 -4.57 22.02 -22.55
N PRO A 54 -4.23 23.32 -22.69
CA PRO A 54 -4.50 24.08 -23.90
C PRO A 54 -3.62 23.59 -25.06
N GLY A 55 -4.11 22.58 -25.78
CA GLY A 55 -3.39 21.96 -26.92
C GLY A 55 -3.85 20.55 -27.27
N ILE A 56 -4.66 19.92 -26.42
CA ILE A 56 -5.26 18.60 -26.66
C ILE A 56 -6.77 18.80 -26.81
N SER A 57 -7.38 18.19 -27.83
CA SER A 57 -8.83 18.29 -28.01
C SER A 57 -9.55 17.64 -26.81
N PRO A 58 -10.56 18.29 -26.22
CA PRO A 58 -11.25 17.81 -25.01
C PRO A 58 -12.02 16.49 -25.20
N TYR A 59 -12.06 15.98 -26.43
CA TYR A 59 -12.68 14.71 -26.81
C TYR A 59 -11.66 13.59 -27.04
N ASN A 60 -10.36 13.86 -26.96
CA ASN A 60 -9.33 12.87 -27.29
C ASN A 60 -9.30 11.71 -26.29
N TYR A 61 -9.53 10.49 -26.79
CA TYR A 61 -9.22 9.27 -26.07
C TYR A 61 -7.71 8.97 -26.19
N CYS A 62 -7.02 8.79 -25.07
CA CYS A 62 -5.64 8.30 -25.03
C CYS A 62 -4.65 9.09 -25.92
N ASN A 63 -4.83 10.41 -26.03
CA ASN A 63 -4.03 11.31 -26.87
C ASN A 63 -3.78 10.77 -28.30
N TRP A 64 -4.82 10.21 -28.94
CA TRP A 64 -4.80 9.69 -30.31
C TRP A 64 -3.95 8.44 -30.57
N ASN A 65 -3.48 7.74 -29.54
CA ASN A 65 -2.69 6.52 -29.77
C ASN A 65 -3.02 5.41 -28.77
N PRO A 66 -4.21 4.78 -28.86
CA PRO A 66 -4.73 3.81 -27.87
C PRO A 66 -4.11 2.40 -27.94
N VAL A 67 -3.21 2.14 -28.91
CA VAL A 67 -2.39 0.92 -28.94
C VAL A 67 -1.22 1.08 -27.99
N ILE A 68 -0.61 2.28 -28.02
CA ILE A 68 0.44 2.56 -27.10
C ILE A 68 -0.14 3.07 -25.81
N PHE A 69 -1.23 3.95 -25.66
CA PHE A 69 -1.98 4.68 -24.47
C PHE A 69 -3.30 4.04 -23.80
N VAL A 70 -3.33 3.79 -22.46
CA VAL A 70 -4.34 3.18 -21.55
C VAL A 70 -4.40 4.14 -20.40
N ASP A 71 -5.61 4.46 -19.99
CA ASP A 71 -5.91 5.19 -18.77
C ASP A 71 -6.10 4.18 -17.63
N PRO A 72 -5.15 4.06 -16.68
CA PRO A 72 -5.25 3.24 -15.49
C PRO A 72 -5.38 4.19 -14.28
N ASP A 73 -6.57 4.51 -13.80
CA ASP A 73 -6.64 5.15 -12.47
C ASP A 73 -6.29 4.16 -11.33
N GLY A 74 -6.08 2.88 -11.66
CA GLY A 74 -5.61 1.78 -10.80
C GLY A 74 -4.16 1.91 -10.34
N ARG A 75 -3.90 2.88 -9.47
CA ARG A 75 -2.76 2.87 -8.54
C ARG A 75 -3.31 2.78 -7.15
N GLU A 76 -2.92 1.75 -6.44
CA GLU A 76 -3.65 1.35 -5.24
C GLU A 76 -2.93 1.74 -3.97
N ILE A 77 -1.60 1.76 -3.96
CA ILE A 77 -0.85 2.24 -2.80
C ILE A 77 -0.70 3.76 -2.90
N TRP A 78 -1.36 4.46 -1.99
CA TRP A 78 -1.25 5.91 -1.83
C TRP A 78 -0.52 6.23 -0.54
N LEU A 79 0.49 7.08 -0.64
CA LEU A 79 1.14 7.68 0.53
C LEU A 79 0.40 8.96 0.87
N VAL A 80 -0.02 9.10 2.12
CA VAL A 80 -0.76 10.26 2.61
C VAL A 80 -0.01 10.84 3.80
N ASP A 81 0.56 12.04 3.63
CA ASP A 81 1.18 12.74 4.75
C ASP A 81 0.15 13.45 5.64
N LYS A 82 0.62 14.00 6.75
CA LYS A 82 -0.19 14.75 7.73
C LYS A 82 -0.93 15.96 7.18
N ASP A 83 -0.40 16.55 6.11
CA ASP A 83 -0.96 17.74 5.47
C ASP A 83 -1.99 17.34 4.39
N GLY A 84 -2.23 16.03 4.22
CA GLY A 84 -3.16 15.45 3.26
C GLY A 84 -2.58 15.38 1.84
N TYR A 85 -1.27 15.61 1.66
CA TYR A 85 -0.62 15.43 0.38
C TYR A 85 -0.60 13.94 0.03
N ARG A 86 -1.13 13.63 -1.16
CA ARG A 86 -1.27 12.25 -1.66
C ARG A 86 -0.27 12.00 -2.78
N GLN A 87 0.50 10.92 -2.65
CA GLN A 87 1.45 10.50 -3.67
C GLN A 87 1.23 9.02 -4.01
N PRO A 88 0.93 8.66 -5.28
CA PRO A 88 0.87 7.26 -5.66
C PRO A 88 2.29 6.67 -5.64
N TYR A 89 2.41 5.49 -5.04
CA TYR A 89 3.65 4.71 -5.03
C TYR A 89 3.77 3.86 -6.30
N TYR A 90 5.00 3.61 -6.73
CA TYR A 90 5.34 2.61 -7.73
C TYR A 90 6.68 1.96 -7.36
N ILE A 91 6.89 0.72 -7.79
CA ILE A 91 8.09 -0.04 -7.41
C ILE A 91 9.34 0.65 -7.95
N GLY A 92 10.35 0.81 -7.09
CA GLY A 92 11.60 1.47 -7.44
C GLY A 92 11.47 2.99 -7.55
N MET A 93 10.43 3.57 -6.95
CA MET A 93 10.24 5.01 -6.89
C MET A 93 11.42 5.69 -6.20
N LYS A 94 11.89 6.78 -6.79
CA LYS A 94 12.96 7.61 -6.21
C LYS A 94 12.38 8.54 -5.15
N THR A 95 13.19 8.87 -4.15
CA THR A 95 12.81 9.72 -3.01
C THR A 95 13.11 11.21 -3.21
N GLU A 96 13.81 11.57 -4.30
CA GLU A 96 14.19 12.95 -4.59
C GLU A 96 12.96 13.88 -4.70
N GLY A 97 12.92 14.92 -3.86
CA GLY A 97 11.87 15.94 -3.88
C GLY A 97 10.66 15.65 -2.98
N PHE A 98 10.66 14.52 -2.26
CA PHE A 98 9.63 14.22 -1.26
C PHE A 98 10.03 14.69 0.14
N ASN A 99 9.03 14.85 1.01
CA ASN A 99 9.27 15.09 2.43
C ASN A 99 9.89 13.83 3.09
N THR A 100 10.37 13.96 4.32
CA THR A 100 11.04 12.88 5.05
C THR A 100 10.15 11.65 5.20
N TYR A 101 8.89 11.82 5.61
CA TYR A 101 7.93 10.74 5.77
C TYR A 101 7.77 9.90 4.49
N MET A 102 7.50 10.58 3.37
CA MET A 102 7.30 9.92 2.07
C MET A 102 8.58 9.25 1.60
N SER A 103 9.73 9.91 1.75
CA SER A 103 11.02 9.35 1.35
C SER A 103 11.31 8.04 2.10
N GLU A 104 11.13 8.04 3.42
CA GLU A 104 11.36 6.88 4.25
C GLU A 104 10.32 5.78 4.02
N THR A 105 9.06 6.14 3.76
CA THR A 105 8.01 5.18 3.41
C THR A 105 8.26 4.54 2.05
N ILE A 106 8.71 5.30 1.06
CA ILE A 106 9.13 4.79 -0.25
C ILE A 106 10.32 3.84 -0.08
N ASN A 107 11.32 4.18 0.76
CA ASN A 107 12.45 3.30 1.03
C ASN A 107 12.00 1.96 1.66
N ALA A 108 11.09 2.00 2.62
CA ALA A 108 10.52 0.82 3.26
C ALA A 108 9.79 -0.08 2.24
N LEU A 109 8.90 0.51 1.43
CA LEU A 109 8.14 -0.21 0.41
C LEU A 109 9.03 -0.76 -0.70
N ASN A 110 10.05 0.00 -1.14
CA ASN A 110 11.02 -0.48 -2.11
C ASN A 110 11.77 -1.70 -1.55
N LYS A 111 12.26 -1.64 -0.31
CA LYS A 111 12.95 -2.77 0.33
C LYS A 111 12.03 -3.99 0.44
N LEU A 112 10.79 -3.81 0.90
CA LEU A 112 9.79 -4.88 0.96
C LEU A 112 9.46 -5.47 -0.42
N SER A 113 9.35 -4.63 -1.46
CA SER A 113 9.05 -5.09 -2.82
C SER A 113 10.13 -5.97 -3.45
N THR A 114 11.34 -5.97 -2.85
CA THR A 114 12.48 -6.79 -3.30
C THR A 114 12.62 -8.12 -2.54
N THR A 115 11.80 -8.37 -1.51
CA THR A 115 11.86 -9.64 -0.77
C THR A 115 11.21 -10.77 -1.56
N GLU A 116 11.72 -11.99 -1.39
CA GLU A 116 11.11 -13.17 -2.03
C GLU A 116 9.73 -13.47 -1.43
N THR A 117 9.60 -13.21 -0.13
CA THR A 117 8.39 -13.50 0.64
C THR A 117 7.22 -12.58 0.31
N MET A 118 7.43 -11.26 0.11
CA MET A 118 6.34 -10.30 -0.11
C MET A 118 6.39 -9.58 -1.46
N GLY A 119 7.52 -9.63 -2.17
CA GLY A 119 7.77 -8.78 -3.32
C GLY A 119 6.66 -8.85 -4.37
N ASP A 120 6.27 -10.06 -4.76
CA ASP A 120 5.20 -10.29 -5.75
C ASP A 120 3.83 -9.83 -5.28
N LYS A 121 3.52 -9.98 -3.99
CA LYS A 121 2.26 -9.48 -3.41
C LYS A 121 2.20 -7.97 -3.34
N ILE A 122 3.32 -7.31 -3.06
CA ILE A 122 3.40 -5.85 -3.13
C ILE A 122 3.22 -5.38 -4.57
N LYS A 123 3.75 -6.09 -5.58
CA LYS A 123 3.49 -5.75 -6.99
C LYS A 123 2.02 -5.93 -7.35
N GLU A 124 1.42 -7.02 -6.92
CA GLU A 124 0.00 -7.33 -7.14
C GLU A 124 -0.90 -6.23 -6.57
N ILE A 125 -0.66 -5.79 -5.32
CA ILE A 125 -1.39 -4.68 -4.72
C ILE A 125 -1.08 -3.38 -5.47
N THR A 126 0.19 -3.04 -5.70
CA THR A 126 0.59 -1.75 -6.31
C THR A 126 -0.09 -1.49 -7.67
N TYR A 127 -0.30 -2.55 -8.46
CA TYR A 127 -0.85 -2.49 -9.82
C TYR A 127 -2.24 -3.12 -9.96
N SER A 128 -2.92 -3.42 -8.86
CA SER A 128 -4.26 -3.99 -8.94
C SER A 128 -5.26 -2.91 -9.46
N PRO A 129 -6.40 -3.32 -10.04
CA PRO A 129 -7.47 -2.40 -10.45
C PRO A 129 -8.70 -2.41 -9.50
N THR A 130 -8.66 -3.15 -8.39
CA THR A 130 -9.84 -3.49 -7.56
C THR A 130 -9.69 -3.21 -6.07
N VAL A 131 -8.49 -2.97 -5.60
CA VAL A 131 -8.10 -2.79 -4.20
C VAL A 131 -7.49 -1.38 -4.05
N SER A 132 -7.30 -0.88 -2.85
CA SER A 132 -6.49 0.32 -2.59
C SER A 132 -5.98 0.27 -1.16
N VAL A 133 -4.75 0.71 -0.95
CA VAL A 133 -4.12 0.81 0.37
C VAL A 133 -3.61 2.24 0.54
N ASP A 134 -4.28 3.00 1.39
CA ASP A 134 -3.77 4.30 1.83
C ASP A 134 -2.81 4.06 3.01
N ILE A 135 -1.51 4.30 2.80
CA ILE A 135 -0.50 4.35 3.87
C ILE A 135 -0.44 5.78 4.36
N ILE A 136 -0.88 5.99 5.59
CA ILE A 136 -1.13 7.29 6.18
C ILE A 136 -0.11 7.52 7.29
N GLU A 137 0.46 8.73 7.34
CA GLU A 137 1.41 9.12 8.38
C GLU A 137 0.80 8.99 9.77
N ASN A 138 1.42 8.18 10.63
CA ASN A 138 0.97 8.00 12.01
C ASN A 138 1.66 8.99 12.95
N PHE A 139 0.90 9.54 13.90
CA PHE A 139 1.39 10.43 14.95
C PHE A 139 1.15 9.81 16.33
N GLY A 140 1.98 8.84 16.70
CA GLY A 140 2.10 8.39 18.08
C GLY A 140 1.55 6.99 18.42
N GLU A 141 2.22 6.38 19.39
CA GLU A 141 1.98 5.12 20.11
C GLU A 141 2.18 3.78 19.37
N THR A 142 2.08 3.70 18.04
CA THR A 142 2.33 2.44 17.31
C THR A 142 3.18 2.64 16.05
N ALA A 143 4.03 1.66 15.75
CA ALA A 143 4.90 1.70 14.57
C ALA A 143 4.13 1.53 13.25
N ALA A 144 3.16 0.62 13.22
CA ALA A 144 2.18 0.51 12.14
C ALA A 144 0.88 -0.13 12.66
N ILE A 145 -0.26 0.16 12.03
CA ILE A 145 -1.54 -0.51 12.33
C ILE A 145 -2.54 -0.36 11.16
N VAL A 146 -3.26 -1.42 10.82
CA VAL A 146 -4.39 -1.34 9.88
C VAL A 146 -5.70 -0.93 10.59
N LYS A 147 -6.39 0.10 10.06
CA LYS A 147 -7.56 0.73 10.72
C LYS A 147 -8.84 -0.12 10.73
N TYR A 148 -9.10 -0.86 9.66
CA TYR A 148 -10.43 -1.42 9.42
C TYR A 148 -10.68 -2.79 10.06
N TYR A 149 -9.68 -3.44 10.65
CA TYR A 149 -9.88 -4.77 11.24
C TYR A 149 -10.57 -4.78 12.60
N GLU A 150 -10.78 -3.62 13.24
CA GLU A 150 -11.58 -3.54 14.46
C GLU A 150 -13.09 -3.51 14.12
N GLY A 151 -13.77 -4.64 14.31
CA GLY A 151 -15.24 -4.71 14.32
C GLY A 151 -15.94 -5.07 12.99
N ILE A 152 -15.20 -5.47 11.95
CA ILE A 152 -15.78 -5.98 10.69
C ILE A 152 -16.00 -7.49 10.80
N THR A 153 -17.22 -7.96 10.55
CA THR A 153 -17.55 -9.39 10.70
C THR A 153 -17.57 -10.19 9.40
N ASP A 154 -17.79 -9.58 8.22
CA ASP A 154 -18.12 -10.39 7.02
C ASP A 154 -17.62 -9.89 5.65
N GLN A 155 -17.20 -8.62 5.50
CA GLN A 155 -16.76 -8.08 4.21
C GLN A 155 -15.56 -7.17 4.34
N ILE A 156 -14.50 -7.44 3.55
CA ILE A 156 -13.31 -6.62 3.51
C ILE A 156 -13.50 -5.53 2.47
N PRO A 157 -13.41 -4.24 2.85
CA PRO A 157 -13.54 -3.18 1.88
C PRO A 157 -12.39 -3.23 0.87
N PRO A 158 -12.63 -2.90 -0.41
CA PRO A 158 -11.56 -2.84 -1.40
C PRO A 158 -10.50 -1.79 -1.01
N LYS A 159 -10.91 -0.73 -0.30
CA LYS A 159 -10.01 0.25 0.29
C LYS A 159 -9.61 -0.14 1.71
N GLN A 160 -8.31 -0.23 1.94
CA GLN A 160 -7.67 -0.43 3.23
C GLN A 160 -6.90 0.83 3.62
N GLU A 161 -6.80 1.09 4.92
CA GLU A 161 -6.03 2.20 5.47
C GLU A 161 -5.06 1.66 6.51
N LEU A 162 -3.78 2.00 6.35
CA LEU A 162 -2.68 1.58 7.21
C LEU A 162 -2.01 2.83 7.76
N LEU A 163 -1.96 2.97 9.08
CA LEU A 163 -1.16 4.00 9.75
C LEU A 163 0.28 3.50 9.85
N PHE A 164 1.26 4.33 9.49
CA PHE A 164 2.68 3.97 9.54
C PHE A 164 3.54 5.14 10.02
N ASP A 165 4.45 4.87 10.95
CA ASP A 165 5.55 5.77 11.30
C ASP A 165 6.88 5.16 10.83
N PRO A 166 7.54 5.77 9.82
CA PRO A 166 8.79 5.27 9.27
C PRO A 166 9.99 5.38 10.22
N ASN A 167 9.84 6.01 11.39
CA ASN A 167 10.92 6.13 12.37
C ASN A 167 10.73 5.21 13.56
N LEU A 168 9.61 4.48 13.67
CA LEU A 168 9.34 3.63 14.83
C LEU A 168 9.56 2.16 14.51
N GLY A 169 10.51 1.56 15.20
CA GLY A 169 10.78 0.13 15.18
C GLY A 169 10.42 -0.53 16.50
N ILE A 170 10.63 -1.86 16.57
CA ILE A 170 10.40 -2.65 17.78
C ILE A 170 11.74 -3.21 18.25
N GLN A 171 12.05 -3.06 19.53
CA GLN A 171 13.29 -3.58 20.14
C GLN A 171 12.98 -4.60 21.22
N ASN A 172 13.74 -5.70 21.25
CA ASN A 172 13.78 -6.62 22.38
C ASN A 172 14.57 -5.98 23.54
N ILE A 173 13.95 -5.90 24.71
CA ILE A 173 14.51 -5.24 25.88
C ILE A 173 15.75 -5.97 26.41
N GLU A 174 15.79 -7.30 26.32
CA GLU A 174 16.90 -8.13 26.78
C GLU A 174 18.04 -8.18 25.77
N THR A 175 17.77 -8.56 24.52
CA THR A 175 18.82 -8.77 23.50
C THR A 175 19.29 -7.48 22.85
N LYS A 176 18.51 -6.38 22.98
CA LYS A 176 18.69 -5.10 22.29
C LYS A 176 18.59 -5.17 20.77
N GLU A 177 18.24 -6.32 20.21
CA GLU A 177 17.99 -6.47 18.78
C GLU A 177 16.74 -5.69 18.37
N VAL A 178 16.76 -5.19 17.14
CA VAL A 178 15.73 -4.29 16.61
C VAL A 178 15.14 -4.87 15.33
N MET A 179 13.83 -4.76 15.23
CA MET A 179 13.05 -4.89 14.02
C MET A 179 12.82 -3.49 13.44
N SER A 180 13.20 -3.32 12.16
CA SER A 180 13.10 -2.03 11.48
C SER A 180 11.64 -1.62 11.25
N PRO A 181 11.35 -0.31 11.11
CA PRO A 181 10.02 0.17 10.73
C PRO A 181 9.47 -0.51 9.47
N ALA A 182 10.33 -0.79 8.48
CA ALA A 182 9.96 -1.49 7.25
C ALA A 182 9.50 -2.94 7.51
N ALA A 183 10.11 -3.65 8.46
CA ALA A 183 9.67 -5.00 8.80
C ALA A 183 8.31 -4.98 9.53
N VAL A 184 8.08 -3.97 10.38
CA VAL A 184 6.78 -3.75 11.01
C VAL A 184 5.71 -3.37 9.98
N LEU A 185 6.05 -2.54 8.99
CA LEU A 185 5.17 -2.26 7.86
C LEU A 185 4.84 -3.55 7.08
N GLY A 186 5.84 -4.40 6.85
CA GLY A 186 5.64 -5.70 6.22
C GLY A 186 4.64 -6.57 6.96
N HIS A 187 4.71 -6.60 8.29
CA HIS A 187 3.72 -7.30 9.13
C HIS A 187 2.30 -6.80 8.85
N GLU A 188 2.05 -5.49 8.90
CA GLU A 188 0.71 -4.93 8.65
C GLU A 188 0.24 -5.13 7.20
N VAL A 189 1.15 -5.10 6.23
CA VAL A 189 0.85 -5.44 4.83
C VAL A 189 0.47 -6.92 4.69
N GLY A 190 1.09 -7.81 5.48
CA GLY A 190 0.72 -9.22 5.56
C GLY A 190 -0.74 -9.44 5.97
N HIS A 191 -1.24 -8.65 6.92
CA HIS A 191 -2.66 -8.65 7.31
C HIS A 191 -3.55 -8.28 6.11
N ILE A 192 -3.21 -7.23 5.37
CA ILE A 192 -3.90 -6.81 4.13
C ILE A 192 -3.90 -7.93 3.08
N ILE A 193 -2.75 -8.54 2.80
CA ILE A 193 -2.66 -9.63 1.83
C ILE A 193 -3.55 -10.80 2.25
N ASN A 194 -3.51 -11.19 3.52
CA ASN A 194 -4.28 -12.30 4.05
C ASN A 194 -5.79 -12.05 3.94
N ALA A 195 -6.19 -10.84 4.29
CA ALA A 195 -7.57 -10.39 4.20
C ALA A 195 -8.06 -10.44 2.73
N LEU A 196 -7.28 -9.90 1.79
CA LEU A 196 -7.67 -9.84 0.38
C LEU A 196 -7.67 -11.20 -0.33
N THR A 197 -6.72 -12.07 0.01
CA THR A 197 -6.55 -13.36 -0.69
C THR A 197 -7.44 -14.48 -0.13
N ALA A 198 -7.72 -14.46 1.17
CA ALA A 198 -8.47 -15.51 1.85
C ALA A 198 -9.39 -14.93 2.95
N PRO A 199 -10.41 -14.13 2.60
CA PRO A 199 -11.27 -13.40 3.54
C PRO A 199 -11.89 -14.30 4.62
N ALA A 200 -12.45 -15.44 4.23
CA ALA A 200 -13.11 -16.35 5.17
C ALA A 200 -12.13 -16.97 6.17
N ASP A 201 -10.94 -17.36 5.71
CA ASP A 201 -9.89 -17.90 6.58
C ASP A 201 -9.31 -16.82 7.49
N PHE A 202 -9.17 -15.58 6.98
CA PHE A 202 -8.74 -14.41 7.76
C PHE A 202 -9.70 -14.17 8.93
N PHE A 203 -11.00 -14.03 8.67
CA PHE A 203 -11.99 -13.82 9.73
C PHE A 203 -12.06 -14.98 10.72
N ARG A 204 -11.99 -16.23 10.23
CA ARG A 204 -11.94 -17.40 11.11
C ARG A 204 -10.77 -17.32 12.08
N ARG A 205 -9.56 -17.06 11.57
CA ARG A 205 -8.34 -16.94 12.38
C ARG A 205 -8.41 -15.74 13.32
N LYS A 206 -8.92 -14.59 12.88
CA LYS A 206 -9.01 -13.38 13.71
C LYS A 206 -9.91 -13.59 14.92
N ASN A 207 -11.00 -14.33 14.73
CA ASN A 207 -11.98 -14.64 15.78
C ASN A 207 -11.60 -15.86 16.65
N THR A 208 -10.46 -16.50 16.39
CA THR A 208 -10.00 -17.66 17.15
C THR A 208 -8.87 -17.22 18.08
N LYS A 209 -9.17 -17.10 19.38
CA LYS A 209 -8.13 -16.92 20.41
C LYS A 209 -7.19 -18.12 20.35
N ARG A 210 -5.89 -17.86 20.33
CA ARG A 210 -4.88 -18.91 20.24
C ARG A 210 -4.38 -19.34 21.61
N ASP A 211 -3.62 -18.49 22.29
CA ASP A 211 -3.06 -18.76 23.61
C ASP A 211 -2.72 -17.44 24.34
N ASP A 212 -1.88 -17.50 25.38
CA ASP A 212 -1.45 -16.32 26.15
C ASP A 212 -0.16 -15.69 25.60
N VAL A 213 0.37 -16.20 24.49
CA VAL A 213 1.57 -15.68 23.79
C VAL A 213 1.16 -14.97 22.50
N TRP A 214 0.10 -15.44 21.84
CA TRP A 214 -0.45 -14.90 20.61
C TRP A 214 -1.94 -14.57 20.82
N ASP A 215 -2.32 -13.33 20.53
CA ASP A 215 -3.70 -12.84 20.67
C ASP A 215 -4.72 -13.75 19.99
N ASN A 216 -4.44 -14.10 18.73
CA ASN A 216 -5.32 -14.89 17.89
C ASN A 216 -4.50 -15.66 16.82
N ASP A 217 -5.17 -16.59 16.15
CA ASP A 217 -4.55 -17.40 15.08
C ASP A 217 -4.12 -16.58 13.87
N GLU A 218 -4.66 -15.37 13.71
CA GLU A 218 -4.37 -14.48 12.58
C GLU A 218 -3.02 -13.80 12.78
N GLU A 219 -2.76 -13.25 13.97
CA GLU A 219 -1.44 -12.72 14.35
C GLU A 219 -0.37 -13.80 14.25
N TYR A 220 -0.64 -15.01 14.76
CA TYR A 220 0.28 -16.13 14.65
C TYR A 220 0.59 -16.46 13.18
N TYR A 221 -0.44 -16.60 12.35
CA TYR A 221 -0.27 -16.91 10.94
C TYR A 221 0.50 -15.79 10.21
N ASN A 222 0.15 -14.54 10.46
CA ASN A 222 0.75 -13.39 9.82
C ASN A 222 2.25 -13.32 10.13
N ILE A 223 2.61 -13.48 11.39
CA ILE A 223 4.00 -13.43 11.84
C ILE A 223 4.82 -14.59 11.24
N HIS A 224 4.27 -15.81 11.24
CA HIS A 224 5.00 -16.98 10.77
C HIS A 224 5.11 -17.05 9.24
N THR A 225 4.14 -16.49 8.51
CA THR A 225 4.10 -16.55 7.05
C THR A 225 4.84 -15.38 6.43
N TRP A 226 4.66 -14.18 6.97
CA TRP A 226 5.03 -12.94 6.32
C TRP A 226 6.21 -12.27 7.02
N GLU A 227 6.08 -11.99 8.31
CA GLU A 227 7.13 -11.28 9.07
C GLU A 227 8.42 -12.10 9.17
N TYR A 228 8.33 -13.39 9.53
CA TYR A 228 9.50 -14.27 9.64
C TYR A 228 10.26 -14.40 8.33
N GLY A 229 9.55 -14.39 7.21
CA GLY A 229 10.14 -14.33 5.88
C GLY A 229 11.02 -13.09 5.72
N VAL A 230 10.41 -11.91 5.87
CA VAL A 230 11.08 -10.61 5.73
C VAL A 230 12.28 -10.48 6.69
N ILE A 231 12.10 -10.76 7.97
CA ILE A 231 13.18 -10.58 8.95
C ILE A 231 14.31 -11.60 8.77
N SER A 232 14.03 -12.80 8.24
CA SER A 232 15.07 -13.80 7.96
C SER A 232 15.95 -13.36 6.79
N GLU A 233 15.35 -12.76 5.75
CA GLU A 233 16.07 -12.16 4.63
C GLU A 233 16.91 -10.96 5.08
N TRP A 234 16.46 -10.19 6.07
CA TRP A 234 17.12 -8.95 6.52
C TRP A 234 18.02 -9.12 7.75
N ASN A 235 18.05 -10.32 8.32
CA ASN A 235 18.73 -10.64 9.57
C ASN A 235 18.33 -9.66 10.68
N GLU A 236 17.03 -9.56 10.93
CA GLU A 236 16.38 -8.67 11.90
C GLU A 236 15.84 -9.45 13.11
N MET A 237 15.51 -8.72 14.17
CA MET A 237 14.98 -9.31 15.40
C MET A 237 13.75 -10.17 15.10
N ARG A 238 13.76 -11.40 15.61
CA ARG A 238 12.60 -12.28 15.63
C ARG A 238 11.87 -12.17 16.95
N ARG A 239 10.59 -11.78 16.92
CA ARG A 239 9.72 -11.86 18.08
C ARG A 239 9.15 -13.25 18.25
N ASP A 240 8.91 -13.66 19.49
CA ASP A 240 8.37 -14.96 19.86
C ASP A 240 7.00 -14.88 20.55
N GLY A 241 6.31 -13.74 20.39
CA GLY A 241 4.93 -13.55 20.81
C GLY A 241 4.32 -12.27 20.20
N HIS A 242 3.00 -12.16 20.32
CA HIS A 242 2.21 -11.01 19.91
C HIS A 242 0.94 -10.93 20.76
N ASN A 243 0.99 -10.14 21.83
CA ASN A 243 -0.18 -9.83 22.63
C ASN A 243 -0.46 -8.34 22.48
N SER A 244 -1.71 -7.98 22.19
CA SER A 244 -2.30 -6.64 22.10
C SER A 244 -2.14 -5.82 23.39
N LEU A 245 -1.62 -6.45 24.46
CA LEU A 245 -1.04 -5.84 25.65
C LEU A 245 0.37 -5.24 25.44
N ASP A 246 0.88 -5.21 24.20
CA ASP A 246 1.99 -4.36 23.76
C ASP A 246 1.60 -2.86 23.84
N LYS A 247 0.32 -2.55 24.11
CA LYS A 247 -0.09 -1.28 24.74
C LYS A 247 0.22 -1.33 26.24
N ILE A 248 1.45 -1.00 26.61
CA ILE A 248 1.89 -0.74 28.00
C ILE A 248 1.86 -2.02 28.88
N GLY A 249 2.88 -2.88 28.78
CA GLY A 249 3.11 -3.88 29.85
C GLY A 249 3.75 -5.20 29.47
N ASN A 250 4.04 -5.49 28.19
CA ASN A 250 4.82 -6.66 27.85
C ASN A 250 6.31 -6.38 28.15
N GLU A 251 6.88 -6.98 29.19
CA GLU A 251 8.24 -6.69 29.71
C GLU A 251 9.36 -6.95 28.68
N LYS A 252 9.06 -7.56 27.52
CA LYS A 252 10.04 -8.06 26.57
C LYS A 252 10.30 -7.16 25.36
N TYR A 253 9.31 -6.38 24.90
CA TYR A 253 9.45 -5.53 23.71
C TYR A 253 9.07 -4.10 24.01
N ARG A 254 9.73 -3.16 23.34
CA ARG A 254 9.40 -1.73 23.40
C ARG A 254 9.51 -1.08 22.03
N ILE A 255 8.71 -0.04 21.81
CA ILE A 255 8.84 0.82 20.64
C ILE A 255 10.08 1.70 20.82
N VAL A 256 10.86 1.84 19.75
CA VAL A 256 12.07 2.65 19.70
C VAL A 256 12.10 3.50 18.44
N THR A 257 12.70 4.68 18.53
CA THR A 257 12.98 5.50 17.34
C THR A 257 14.25 4.99 16.65
N THR A 258 14.16 4.68 15.37
CA THR A 258 15.30 4.24 14.55
C THR A 258 15.86 5.41 13.74
N THR A 259 17.09 5.23 13.27
CA THR A 259 17.79 6.21 12.39
C THR A 259 17.23 6.27 10.96
N GLY A 260 16.20 5.49 10.65
CA GLY A 260 15.54 5.42 9.34
C GLY A 260 14.66 4.19 9.20
N SER A 261 13.83 4.15 8.16
CA SER A 261 12.77 3.14 8.01
C SER A 261 13.28 1.72 7.78
N THR A 262 14.47 1.58 7.22
CA THR A 262 15.10 0.28 6.98
C THR A 262 16.21 -0.03 7.98
N SER A 263 16.39 0.84 8.98
CA SER A 263 17.51 0.77 9.93
C SER A 263 17.20 -0.09 11.15
N LYS A 264 18.25 -0.74 11.65
CA LYS A 264 18.24 -1.52 12.91
C LYS A 264 18.86 -0.74 14.07
N SER A 265 19.35 0.47 13.81
CA SER A 265 20.01 1.31 14.81
C SER A 265 19.03 2.28 15.42
N VAL A 266 18.94 2.26 16.75
CA VAL A 266 18.12 3.17 17.56
C VAL A 266 18.81 4.53 17.65
N THR A 267 18.04 5.61 17.58
CA THR A 267 18.52 6.96 17.91
C THR A 267 18.61 7.09 19.43
N GLU A 268 19.76 7.53 19.94
CA GLU A 268 19.97 7.82 21.37
C GLU A 268 19.09 8.95 21.90
#